data_AF-A0A537JR84-F1
#
_entry.id   AF-A0A537JR84-F1
#
_cell.length_a   1.000
_cell.length_b   1.000
_cell.length_c   1.000
_cell.angle_alpha   90.00
_cell.angle_beta   90.00
_cell.angle_gamma   90.00
#
_symmetry.space_group_name_H-M   'P 1'
#
loop_
_entity.id
_entity.type
_entity.pdbx_description
1 polymer ?
#
loop_
_entity_poly.entity_id
_entity_poly.type
_entity_poly.pdbx_seq_one_letter_code
_entity_poly.pdbx_strand_id
1 'polypeptide(L)' 'HERQEEVIRNSNLDWTAVRPVVLTNSKIQKEVVVTENNEPKPHLYISRRNLAAFMLYVLEKNLYLCQSPVVSEK' A
#
# COMPACT_ATOMS: atom_id res chain seq x y z
N HIS A 1 3.77 13.45 3.46
CA HIS A 1 3.57 12.08 3.96
C HIS A 1 4.19 11.87 5.33
N GLU A 2 5.44 12.27 5.53
CA GLU A 2 6.24 11.88 6.71
C GLU A 2 5.63 12.25 8.07
N ARG A 3 5.06 13.46 8.22
CA ARG A 3 4.54 13.93 9.53
C ARG A 3 3.38 13.11 10.09
N GLN A 4 2.50 12.56 9.22
CA GLN A 4 1.38 11.73 9.69
C GLN A 4 1.85 10.31 10.01
N GLU A 5 2.76 9.79 9.21
CA GLU A 5 3.35 8.47 9.45
C GLU A 5 4.19 8.45 10.72
N GLU A 6 4.87 9.54 11.07
CA GLU A 6 5.67 9.66 12.29
C GLU A 6 4.83 9.48 13.57
N VAL A 7 3.60 10.01 13.60
CA VAL A 7 2.68 9.82 14.74
C VAL A 7 2.34 8.34 14.93
N ILE A 8 2.08 7.62 13.84
CA ILE A 8 1.72 6.21 13.87
C ILE A 8 2.95 5.35 14.17
N ARG A 9 4.11 5.67 13.60
CA ARG A 9 5.40 4.99 13.87
C ARG A 9 5.81 5.07 15.35
N ASN A 10 5.54 6.20 15.99
CA ASN A 10 5.85 6.43 17.40
C ASN A 10 4.75 5.95 18.35
N SER A 11 3.71 5.29 17.84
CA SER A 11 2.65 4.68 18.66
C SER A 11 2.96 3.23 19.01
N ASN A 12 2.28 2.70 20.04
CA ASN A 12 2.36 1.29 20.41
C ASN A 12 1.35 0.42 19.63
N LEU A 13 0.92 0.86 18.45
CA LEU A 13 -0.05 0.14 17.62
C LEU A 13 0.67 -0.78 16.65
N ASP A 14 0.02 -1.88 16.29
CA ASP A 14 0.34 -2.63 15.08
C ASP A 14 -0.21 -1.85 13.89
N TRP A 15 0.69 -1.38 13.02
CA TRP A 15 0.31 -0.50 11.91
C TRP A 15 0.93 -0.91 10.58
N THR A 16 0.22 -0.62 9.50
CA THR A 16 0.74 -0.70 8.12
C THR A 16 0.36 0.58 7.39
N ALA A 17 1.34 1.33 6.88
CA ALA A 17 1.11 2.57 6.15
C ALA A 17 1.20 2.33 4.64
N VAL A 18 0.11 1.91 4.02
CA VAL A 18 0.06 1.63 2.57
C VAL A 18 0.21 2.92 1.77
N ARG A 19 1.21 2.97 0.87
CA ARG A 19 1.54 4.13 0.03
C ARG A 19 1.15 3.87 -1.42
N PRO A 20 -0.04 4.28 -1.87
CA PRO A 20 -0.40 4.11 -3.27
C PRO A 20 0.34 5.10 -4.17
N VAL A 21 0.62 4.65 -5.39
CA VAL A 21 0.92 5.54 -6.52
C VAL A 21 -0.35 6.27 -7.00
N VAL A 22 -0.36 6.85 -8.20
CA VAL A 22 -1.49 7.67 -8.67
C VAL A 22 -2.79 6.86 -8.72
N LEU A 23 -3.81 7.36 -8.03
CA LEU A 23 -5.09 6.66 -7.88
C LEU A 23 -5.99 6.81 -9.11
N THR A 24 -6.54 5.69 -9.60
CA THR A 24 -7.53 5.67 -10.68
C THR A 24 -8.87 5.08 -10.23
N ASN A 25 -9.88 5.19 -11.07
CA ASN A 25 -11.21 4.59 -10.88
C ASN A 25 -11.47 3.38 -11.78
N SER A 26 -10.41 2.76 -12.30
CA SER A 26 -10.56 1.55 -13.12
C SER A 26 -11.31 0.46 -12.34
N LYS A 27 -12.20 -0.26 -13.04
CA LYS A 27 -12.89 -1.42 -12.49
C LYS A 27 -12.23 -2.75 -12.89
N ILE A 28 -11.24 -2.69 -13.77
CA ILE A 28 -10.49 -3.86 -14.24
C ILE A 28 -9.61 -4.36 -13.09
N GLN A 29 -9.75 -5.64 -12.77
CA GLN A 29 -8.90 -6.27 -11.79
C GLN A 29 -7.51 -6.52 -12.39
N LYS A 30 -6.49 -6.12 -11.65
CA LYS A 30 -5.10 -6.18 -12.04
C LYS A 30 -4.28 -6.70 -10.88
N GLU A 31 -3.11 -7.24 -11.19
CA GLU A 31 -2.17 -7.68 -10.18
C GLU A 31 -1.59 -6.48 -9.43
N VAL A 32 -1.64 -6.53 -8.09
CA VAL A 32 -1.03 -5.50 -7.24
C VAL A 32 0.45 -5.82 -7.08
N VAL A 33 1.28 -4.86 -7.39
CA VAL A 33 2.74 -4.92 -7.24
C VAL A 33 3.11 -4.13 -5.99
N VAL A 34 3.78 -4.81 -5.06
CA VAL A 34 4.35 -4.19 -3.85
C VAL A 34 5.83 -3.91 -4.12
N THR A 35 6.24 -2.69 -3.82
CA THR A 35 7.62 -2.22 -4.00
C THR A 35 8.21 -1.87 -2.64
N GLU A 36 9.39 -2.40 -2.37
CA GLU A 36 10.24 -2.03 -1.24
C GLU A 36 11.57 -1.51 -1.77
N ASN A 37 12.07 -0.40 -1.25
CA ASN A 37 13.33 0.21 -1.71
C ASN A 37 13.44 0.43 -3.23
N ASN A 38 12.31 0.72 -3.89
CA ASN A 38 12.17 0.86 -5.35
C ASN A 38 12.40 -0.43 -6.17
N GLU A 39 12.34 -1.61 -5.53
CA GLU A 39 12.44 -2.89 -6.20
C GLU A 39 11.21 -3.78 -5.90
N PRO A 40 10.52 -4.32 -6.94
CA PRO A 40 10.61 -3.90 -8.34
C PRO A 40 10.14 -2.44 -8.51
N LYS A 41 10.57 -1.77 -9.57
CA LYS A 41 10.13 -0.39 -9.85
C LYS A 41 8.60 -0.31 -9.91
N PRO A 42 7.96 0.63 -9.19
CA PRO A 42 6.51 0.70 -9.12
C PRO A 42 5.94 1.18 -10.46
N HIS A 43 4.75 0.67 -10.81
CA HIS A 43 3.96 1.20 -11.92
C HIS A 43 3.37 2.57 -11.55
N LEU A 44 2.86 3.29 -12.54
CA LEU A 44 2.37 4.67 -12.36
C LEU A 44 1.06 4.77 -11.57
N TYR A 45 0.21 3.74 -11.68
CA TYR A 45 -1.17 3.81 -11.25
C TYR A 45 -1.57 2.63 -10.35
N ILE A 46 -2.59 2.85 -9.54
CA ILE A 46 -3.37 1.81 -8.87
C ILE A 46 -4.84 2.25 -8.80
N SER A 47 -5.76 1.34 -9.05
CA SER A 47 -7.19 1.61 -8.91
C SER A 47 -7.59 1.62 -7.43
N ARG A 48 -8.54 2.48 -7.05
CA ARG A 48 -9.10 2.49 -5.69
C ARG A 48 -9.67 1.13 -5.29
N ARG A 49 -10.20 0.37 -6.26
CA ARG A 49 -10.71 -0.99 -6.07
C ARG A 49 -9.60 -1.97 -5.66
N ASN A 50 -8.52 -2.03 -6.43
CA ASN A 50 -7.40 -2.95 -6.13
C ASN A 50 -6.67 -2.53 -4.85
N LEU A 51 -6.54 -1.22 -4.59
CA LEU A 51 -6.00 -0.72 -3.33
C LEU A 51 -6.81 -1.19 -2.11
N ALA A 52 -8.14 -1.04 -2.16
CA ALA A 52 -9.00 -1.48 -1.06
C ALA A 52 -8.93 -2.99 -0.83
N ALA A 53 -8.93 -3.78 -1.91
CA ALA A 53 -8.76 -5.24 -1.83
C ALA A 53 -7.40 -5.62 -1.22
N PHE A 54 -6.33 -4.93 -1.60
CA PHE A 54 -5.00 -5.13 -1.02
C PHE A 54 -4.98 -4.79 0.47
N MET A 55 -5.57 -3.68 0.91
CA MET A 55 -5.61 -3.31 2.33
C MET A 55 -6.34 -4.36 3.17
N LEU A 56 -7.44 -4.92 2.67
CA LEU A 56 -8.14 -6.03 3.33
C LEU A 56 -7.28 -7.29 3.40
N TYR A 57 -6.61 -7.64 2.30
CA TYR A 57 -5.70 -8.78 2.27
C TYR A 57 -4.56 -8.64 3.29
N VAL A 58 -3.96 -7.45 3.39
CA VAL A 58 -2.93 -7.14 4.38
C VAL A 58 -3.44 -7.32 5.81
N LEU A 59 -4.64 -6.82 6.10
CA LEU A 59 -5.26 -6.96 7.41
C LEU A 59 -5.55 -8.43 7.75
N GLU A 60 -6.14 -9.19 6.85
CA GLU A 60 -6.50 -10.60 7.06
C GLU A 60 -5.28 -11.51 7.21
N LYS A 61 -4.18 -11.18 6.54
CA LYS A 61 -2.94 -11.98 6.55
C LYS A 61 -1.88 -11.45 7.52
N ASN A 62 -2.17 -10.35 8.22
CA ASN A 62 -1.24 -9.69 9.13
C ASN A 62 0.12 -9.37 8.49
N LEU A 63 0.09 -8.84 7.26
CA LEU A 63 1.29 -8.55 6.48
C LEU A 63 1.79 -7.11 6.72
N TYR A 64 3.07 -6.88 6.44
CA TYR A 64 3.69 -5.55 6.45
C TYR A 64 3.55 -4.81 7.79
N LEU A 65 3.57 -5.55 8.90
CA LEU A 65 3.56 -4.97 10.24
C LEU A 65 4.72 -4.00 10.45
N CYS A 66 4.40 -2.81 10.94
CA CYS A 66 5.31 -1.68 11.13
C CYS A 66 6.05 -1.26 9.86
N GLN A 67 5.45 -1.52 8.69
CA GLN A 67 6.03 -1.19 7.39
C GLN A 67 5.13 -0.24 6.59
N SER A 68 5.72 0.30 5.53
CA SER A 68 5.11 1.32 4.71
C SER A 68 5.21 1.01 3.21
N PRO A 69 4.59 -0.10 2.76
CA PRO A 69 4.76 -0.63 1.41
C PRO A 69 4.23 0.35 0.34
N VAL A 70 4.97 0.50 -0.75
CA VAL A 70 4.49 1.23 -1.94
C VAL A 70 3.74 0.26 -2.84
N VAL A 71 2.55 0.65 -3.29
CA VAL A 71 1.68 -0.24 -4.09
C VAL A 71 1.28 0.39 -5.42
N SER A 72 1.34 -0.43 -6.47
CA SER A 72 0.95 -0.10 -7.84
C SER A 72 0.22 -1.28 -8.49
N GLU A 73 -0.34 -1.12 -9.69
CA GLU A 73 -0.96 -2.22 -10.44
C GLU A 73 -0.40 -2.34 -11.87
N LYS A 74 -0.32 -3.59 -12.35
CA LYS A 74 0.14 -3.93 -13.71
C LYS A 74 -0.97 -3.80 -14.75
#